data_AF-A0A3D5Q0Q8-F1
#
_entry.id   AF-A0A3D5Q0Q8-F1
#
_cell.length_a   1.000
_cell.length_b   1.000
_cell.length_c   1.000
_cell.angle_alpha   90.00
_cell.angle_beta   90.00
_cell.angle_gamma   90.00
#
_symmetry.space_group_name_H-M   'P 1'
#
loop_
_entity.id
_entity.type
_entity.pdbx_description
1 polymer ?
#
loop_
_entity_poly.entity_id
_entity_poly.type
_entity_poly.pdbx_seq_one_letter_code
_entity_poly.pdbx_strand_id
1 'polypeptide(L)'
;LQRIGSRTAGRKEIAQDDLPLEFMMNALRLSGGVEESLFFRRTGLPIESVRVKLAQLRDKKLLVPDRLQATDLGQRYLNTVLEQFL
;
A
#
# COMPACT_ATOMS: atom_id res chain seq x y z
N LEU A 1 8.22 -29.17 -12.04
CA LEU A 1 6.89 -28.57 -12.28
C LEU A 1 5.97 -28.94 -11.11
N GLN A 2 5.85 -28.10 -10.09
CA GLN A 2 4.81 -28.26 -9.07
C GLN A 2 4.26 -26.87 -8.69
N ARG A 3 3.15 -26.50 -9.34
CA ARG A 3 2.20 -25.50 -8.84
C ARG A 3 1.15 -26.25 -8.05
N ILE A 4 1.12 -26.06 -6.74
CA ILE A 4 -0.12 -26.15 -5.98
C ILE A 4 -0.18 -24.91 -5.09
N GLY A 5 -0.95 -23.93 -5.56
CA GLY A 5 -1.28 -22.74 -4.82
C GLY A 5 -2.19 -23.11 -3.65
N SER A 6 -1.63 -23.10 -2.44
CA SER A 6 -2.44 -23.08 -1.24
C SER A 6 -2.97 -21.67 -1.05
N ARG A 7 -4.24 -21.46 -1.41
CA ARG A 7 -5.03 -20.29 -0.97
C ARG A 7 -5.45 -20.53 0.48
N THR A 8 -4.48 -20.64 1.38
CA THR A 8 -4.77 -20.64 2.81
C THR A 8 -4.84 -19.19 3.23
N ALA A 9 -6.05 -18.70 3.52
CA ALA A 9 -6.21 -17.51 4.35
C ALA A 9 -5.68 -17.88 5.75
N GLY A 10 -4.36 -17.86 5.92
CA GLY A 10 -3.71 -17.99 7.21
C GLY A 10 -4.02 -16.71 7.99
N ARG A 11 -4.89 -16.80 9.00
CA ARG A 11 -5.07 -15.73 9.98
C ARG A 11 -3.81 -15.70 10.84
N LYS A 12 -2.76 -15.07 10.31
CA LYS A 12 -1.59 -14.69 11.08
C LYS A 12 -1.96 -13.39 11.80
N GLU A 13 -1.70 -13.31 13.10
CA GLU A 13 -1.74 -12.01 13.77
C GLU A 13 -0.64 -11.16 13.14
N ILE A 14 -1.07 -10.18 12.34
CA ILE A 14 -0.18 -9.24 11.65
C ILE A 14 0.31 -8.28 12.72
N ALA A 15 1.64 -8.14 12.84
CA ALA A 15 2.21 -7.14 13.74
C ALA A 15 1.72 -5.75 13.30
N GLN A 16 1.49 -4.83 14.24
CA GLN A 16 0.98 -3.51 13.89
C GLN A 16 1.85 -2.78 12.86
N ASP A 17 3.15 -3.08 12.86
CA ASP A 17 4.14 -2.51 11.93
C ASP A 17 3.99 -3.02 10.48
N ASP A 18 3.35 -4.18 10.27
CA ASP A 18 3.10 -4.76 8.94
C ASP A 18 1.79 -4.23 8.30
N LEU A 19 0.87 -3.67 9.11
CA LEU A 19 -0.44 -3.20 8.66
C LEU A 19 -0.36 -2.11 7.56
N PRO A 20 0.57 -1.14 7.61
CA PRO A 20 0.68 -0.15 6.54
C PRO A 20 1.00 -0.78 5.18
N LEU A 21 1.96 -1.71 5.13
CA LEU A 21 2.33 -2.40 3.90
C LEU A 21 1.16 -3.21 3.36
N GLU A 22 0.48 -3.98 4.21
CA GLU A 22 -0.67 -4.78 3.79
C GLU A 22 -1.81 -3.93 3.23
N PHE A 23 -2.08 -2.79 3.85
CA PHE A 23 -3.06 -1.84 3.33
C PHE A 23 -2.62 -1.31 1.95
N MET A 24 -1.38 -0.84 1.83
CA MET A 24 -0.87 -0.26 0.58
C MET A 24 -0.81 -1.29 -0.56
N MET A 25 -0.52 -2.55 -0.25
CA MET A 25 -0.58 -3.66 -1.19
C MET A 25 -1.95 -3.80 -1.86
N ASN A 26 -3.02 -3.58 -1.11
CA ASN A 26 -4.38 -3.65 -1.64
C ASN A 26 -4.77 -2.33 -2.30
N ALA A 27 -4.55 -1.20 -1.61
CA ALA A 27 -4.93 0.12 -2.08
C ALA A 27 -4.27 0.50 -3.40
N LEU A 28 -2.96 0.29 -3.55
CA LEU A 28 -2.20 0.75 -4.70
C LEU A 28 -2.35 -0.16 -5.94
N ARG A 29 -2.83 -1.40 -5.77
CA ARG A 29 -3.18 -2.28 -6.90
C ARG A 29 -4.51 -1.89 -7.57
N LEU A 30 -5.36 -1.15 -6.88
CA LEU A 30 -6.59 -0.62 -7.46
C LEU A 30 -6.23 0.54 -8.39
N SER A 31 -6.62 0.47 -9.66
CA SER A 31 -6.31 1.53 -10.65
C SER A 31 -6.86 2.90 -10.23
N GLY A 32 -8.02 2.92 -9.57
CA GLY A 32 -8.61 4.14 -9.01
C GLY A 32 -8.10 4.49 -7.60
N GLY A 33 -7.26 3.66 -6.98
CA GLY A 33 -6.81 3.83 -5.60
C GLY A 33 -7.95 4.05 -4.60
N VAL A 34 -7.60 4.59 -3.43
CA VAL A 34 -8.55 4.86 -2.34
C VAL A 34 -8.28 6.21 -1.67
N GLU A 35 -9.28 6.74 -0.97
CA GLU A 35 -9.10 7.93 -0.12
C GLU A 35 -8.12 7.65 1.03
N GLU A 36 -7.34 8.67 1.42
CA GLU A 36 -6.43 8.58 2.58
C GLU A 36 -7.19 8.23 3.88
N SER A 37 -8.42 8.72 4.02
CA SER A 37 -9.30 8.44 5.16
C SER A 37 -9.56 6.94 5.38
N LEU A 38 -9.47 6.13 4.32
CA LEU A 38 -9.68 4.69 4.40
C LEU A 38 -8.53 3.98 5.11
N PHE A 39 -7.32 4.56 5.12
CA PHE A 39 -6.17 4.01 5.82
C PHE A 39 -6.49 3.85 7.31
N PHE A 40 -6.79 4.96 8.00
CA PHE A 40 -7.13 4.94 9.42
C PHE A 40 -8.33 4.03 9.72
N ARG A 41 -9.37 4.08 8.89
CA ARG A 41 -10.56 3.23 9.07
C ARG A 41 -10.28 1.73 8.98
N ARG A 42 -9.20 1.31 8.30
CA ARG A 42 -8.85 -0.11 8.09
C ARG A 42 -7.70 -0.58 8.98
N THR A 43 -6.74 0.28 9.27
CA THR A 43 -5.54 -0.08 10.06
C THR A 43 -5.65 0.39 11.51
N GLY A 44 -6.49 1.38 11.82
CA GLY A 44 -6.49 2.09 13.10
C GLY A 44 -5.30 3.04 13.29
N LEU A 45 -4.40 3.13 12.29
CA LEU A 45 -3.19 3.93 12.35
C LEU A 45 -3.42 5.31 11.70
N PRO A 46 -2.88 6.40 12.28
CA PRO A 46 -2.97 7.73 11.67
C PRO A 46 -2.19 7.76 10.34
N ILE A 47 -2.67 8.54 9.36
CA ILE A 47 -2.00 8.67 8.05
C ILE A 47 -0.59 9.28 8.20
N GLU A 48 -0.38 10.05 9.27
CA GLU A 48 0.91 10.62 9.68
C GLU A 48 2.01 9.57 9.78
N SER A 49 1.70 8.32 10.14
CA SER A 49 2.68 7.24 10.26
C SER A 49 3.36 6.90 8.92
N VAL A 50 2.69 7.18 7.80
CA VAL A 50 3.18 6.94 6.44
C VAL A 50 3.37 8.21 5.63
N ARG A 51 3.08 9.39 6.20
CA ARG A 51 3.09 10.68 5.49
C ARG A 51 4.42 10.98 4.80
N VAL A 52 5.55 10.69 5.46
CA VAL A 52 6.89 10.92 4.88
C VAL A 52 7.11 10.04 3.63
N LYS A 53 6.75 8.76 3.71
CA LYS A 53 6.84 7.81 2.59
C LYS A 53 5.94 8.25 1.43
N LEU A 54 4.71 8.67 1.73
CA LEU A 54 3.76 9.19 0.74
C LEU A 54 4.27 10.46 0.04
N ALA A 55 4.82 11.41 0.79
CA ALA A 55 5.39 12.63 0.25
C ALA A 55 6.54 12.33 -0.73
N GLN A 56 7.48 11.46 -0.35
CA GLN A 56 8.59 11.05 -1.24
C GLN A 56 8.11 10.39 -2.52
N LEU A 57 7.07 9.55 -2.44
CA LEU A 57 6.49 8.89 -3.61
C LEU A 57 5.75 9.87 -4.52
N ARG A 58 5.10 10.89 -3.95
CA ARG A 58 4.46 11.99 -4.68
C ARG A 58 5.48 12.88 -5.38
N ASP A 59 6.58 13.23 -4.71
CA ASP A 59 7.67 14.00 -5.30
C ASP A 59 8.29 13.27 -6.50
N LYS A 60 8.37 11.93 -6.43
CA LYS A 60 8.79 11.06 -7.53
C LYS A 60 7.71 10.84 -8.61
N LYS A 61 6.54 11.46 -8.49
CA LYS A 61 5.37 11.30 -9.39
C LYS A 61 4.85 9.86 -9.51
N LEU A 62 5.07 9.04 -8.48
CA LEU A 62 4.61 7.64 -8.43
C LEU A 62 3.21 7.53 -7.82
N LEU A 63 2.80 8.50 -7.00
CA LEU A 63 1.45 8.59 -6.45
C LEU A 63 0.76 9.88 -6.85
N VAL A 64 -0.56 9.84 -6.94
CA VAL A 64 -1.42 11.01 -7.10
C VAL A 64 -1.45 11.83 -5.79
N PRO A 65 -1.53 13.17 -5.86
CA PRO A 65 -1.77 14.00 -4.67
C PRO A 65 -3.08 13.65 -3.96
N ASP A 66 -3.10 13.78 -2.64
CA ASP A 66 -4.30 13.66 -1.77
C ASP A 66 -5.10 12.35 -1.88
N ARG A 67 -4.51 11.33 -2.50
CA ARG A 67 -5.11 10.00 -2.66
C ARG A 67 -4.04 8.92 -2.54
N LEU A 68 -4.45 7.75 -2.06
CA LEU A 68 -3.64 6.53 -2.08
C LEU A 68 -3.88 5.81 -3.40
N GLN A 69 -3.34 6.40 -4.46
CA GLN A 69 -3.49 5.93 -5.83
C GLN A 69 -2.15 6.05 -6.55
N ALA A 70 -1.69 4.94 -7.13
CA ALA A 70 -0.52 4.96 -7.99
C ALA A 70 -0.84 5.59 -9.35
N THR A 71 0.08 6.40 -9.88
CA THR A 71 0.03 6.88 -11.26
C THR A 71 0.34 5.73 -12.23
N ASP A 72 0.19 5.93 -13.53
CA ASP A 72 0.61 4.93 -14.53
C ASP A 72 2.10 4.56 -14.40
N LEU A 73 2.93 5.52 -13.98
CA LEU A 73 4.34 5.27 -13.68
C LEU A 73 4.49 4.48 -12.38
N GLY A 74 3.77 4.87 -11.32
CA GLY A 74 3.74 4.14 -10.05
C GLY A 74 3.33 2.69 -10.20
N GLN A 75 2.34 2.40 -11.05
CA GLN A 75 1.89 1.03 -11.33
C GLN A 75 2.98 0.19 -12.01
N ARG A 76 3.77 0.78 -12.93
CA ARG A 76 4.91 0.08 -13.55
C ARG A 76 5.99 -0.27 -12.54
N TYR A 77 6.16 0.55 -11.51
CA TYR A 77 7.15 0.38 -10.44
C TYR A 77 6.50 -0.02 -9.11
N LEU A 78 5.38 -0.73 -9.14
CA LEU A 78 4.56 -0.96 -7.94
C LEU A 78 5.32 -1.67 -6.83
N ASN A 79 6.20 -2.61 -7.16
CA ASN A 79 7.02 -3.30 -6.15
C ASN A 79 7.97 -2.31 -5.44
N THR A 80 8.65 -1.45 -6.18
CA THR A 80 9.52 -0.40 -5.61
C THR A 80 8.74 0.58 -4.75
N VAL A 81 7.49 0.90 -5.13
CA VAL A 81 6.59 1.73 -4.32
C VAL A 81 6.26 1.03 -3.00
N LEU A 82 5.90 -0.26 -3.05
CA LEU A 82 5.53 -1.05 -1.88
C LEU A 82 6.72 -1.31 -0.94
N GLU A 83 7.92 -1.49 -1.48
CA GLU A 83 9.16 -1.65 -0.71
C GLU A 83 9.46 -0.46 0.21
N GLN A 84 8.93 0.74 -0.10
CA GLN A 84 9.08 1.88 0.81
C GLN A 84 8.32 1.69 2.12
N PHE A 85 7.34 0.77 2.18
CA PHE A 85 6.51 0.50 3.34
C PHE A 85 6.98 -0.67 4.20
N LEU A 86 8.06 -1.35 3.80
CA LEU A 86 8.82 -2.26 4.65
C LEU A 86 9.59 -1.51 5.76
#